data_AF-A0A0V0X9C6-F1
#
_entry.id   AF-A0A0V0X9C6-F1
#
_cell.length_a   1.000
_cell.length_b   1.000
_cell.length_c   1.000
_cell.angle_alpha   90.00
_cell.angle_beta   90.00
_cell.angle_gamma   90.00
#
_symmetry.space_group_name_H-M   'P 1'
#
loop_
_entity.id
_entity.type
_entity.pdbx_description
1 polymer ?
#
loop_
_entity_poly.entity_id
_entity_poly.type
_entity_poly.pdbx_seq_one_letter_code
_entity_poly.pdbx_strand_id
1 'polypeptide(L)'
;LNLPFYVPDSKGVRSMSVGNLPTETSEEKYQAPATALMLAGLSLNETQNTLSDIYLNQRDKIVETFLLWSESDQVNCIQVLLSCMNHHQHGLVNSFLKPMFQRDFISLLAAKGLLNIAVKVLSYLDAKTLSIAEYVSRDWRRVIAQGHLWKKFIERKVHSDSLWKGLAHKRGWIEHIVRTKPGGYSQLHCFYRKLYNQIIKDIETIESNWKHGRLLLYRINCRSDNSKGVYCLQYDDKKIVSGLRDNTIKIFDFKTLSCIKVLTGHTGSVLCLQYDDRVIISGSSDSTVRVWDVNTGHMLCSLIHHCEAVLHLRFQNGMMVTCSKDRSIAVWDMVSPTVINLRRVLVGHRAAVNVVDFDEKYIVSASGDRTIKVWSTDSCEFVRTLNGHKRGIACLQYRDRLVVSGSSDNTIRLWDIESGICLRVLEGHEELVRCIRFDNKRIVSGAYDGKIKIWDLQAALNPCSSSTSLCLKTLVEHTGRVFRLQFDEFQIVSSSHDDTILVWDFLNYKTQPTTATRAVNQRNAQ
;
A
#
# COMPACT_ATOMS: atom_id res chain seq x y z
N LEU A 1 70.10 -17.06 25.57
CA LEU A 1 70.38 -18.08 24.53
C LEU A 1 70.02 -17.49 23.18
N ASN A 2 71.04 -17.23 22.37
CA ASN A 2 71.12 -17.01 20.91
C ASN A 2 69.99 -16.30 20.10
N LEU A 3 70.46 -15.29 19.35
CA LEU A 3 69.99 -14.63 18.11
C LEU A 3 69.47 -15.61 17.00
N PRO A 4 68.94 -15.18 15.80
CA PRO A 4 68.98 -13.85 15.14
C PRO A 4 67.74 -13.36 14.32
N PHE A 5 67.86 -12.12 13.79
CA PHE A 5 67.35 -11.50 12.53
C PHE A 5 66.43 -12.27 11.54
N TYR A 6 65.45 -11.58 10.91
CA TYR A 6 65.57 -11.04 9.53
C TYR A 6 64.50 -9.98 9.14
N VAL A 7 64.73 -9.27 8.03
CA VAL A 7 63.97 -8.10 7.49
C VAL A 7 63.10 -8.53 6.28
N PRO A 8 62.11 -7.72 5.84
CA PRO A 8 62.21 -7.19 4.47
C PRO A 8 61.75 -5.72 4.28
N ASP A 9 62.36 -5.07 3.30
CA ASP A 9 62.15 -3.67 2.86
C ASP A 9 60.83 -3.43 2.08
N SER A 10 60.36 -2.18 2.02
CA SER A 10 60.69 -1.27 0.89
C SER A 10 59.70 -0.12 0.60
N LYS A 11 60.26 1.05 0.25
CA LYS A 11 59.70 2.17 -0.57
C LYS A 11 58.47 2.94 -0.02
N GLY A 12 58.38 4.27 -0.05
CA GLY A 12 59.33 5.31 -0.51
C GLY A 12 58.96 6.00 -1.82
N VAL A 13 57.97 6.92 -1.81
CA VAL A 13 57.69 7.94 -2.85
C VAL A 13 57.16 9.20 -2.13
N ARG A 14 58.00 10.23 -1.89
CA ARG A 14 58.24 11.44 -2.70
C ARG A 14 57.06 12.42 -2.84
N SER A 15 57.27 13.64 -2.34
CA SER A 15 56.51 14.86 -2.59
C SER A 15 57.16 15.74 -3.67
N MET A 16 56.35 16.54 -4.37
CA MET A 16 56.68 17.80 -5.10
C MET A 16 55.36 18.63 -5.10
N SER A 17 55.28 19.88 -4.62
CA SER A 17 55.72 21.17 -5.22
C SER A 17 55.15 21.39 -6.64
N VAL A 18 54.62 22.52 -7.12
CA VAL A 18 54.58 23.99 -6.80
C VAL A 18 53.17 24.53 -7.21
N GLY A 19 52.57 25.65 -6.77
CA GLY A 19 52.91 26.76 -5.86
C GLY A 19 52.09 28.04 -6.18
N ASN A 20 52.61 29.23 -5.86
CA ASN A 20 52.18 30.60 -6.24
C ASN A 20 50.84 31.21 -5.73
N LEU A 21 51.04 32.14 -4.79
CA LEU A 21 50.27 33.34 -4.33
C LEU A 21 49.70 34.25 -5.47
N PRO A 22 48.82 35.27 -5.21
CA PRO A 22 48.89 36.17 -4.04
C PRO A 22 47.64 36.87 -3.43
N THR A 23 47.83 37.29 -2.16
CA THR A 23 47.44 38.56 -1.47
C THR A 23 46.00 39.10 -1.39
N GLU A 24 45.60 39.40 -0.13
CA GLU A 24 45.00 40.67 0.37
C GLU A 24 43.64 41.16 -0.18
N THR A 25 42.70 41.78 0.56
CA THR A 25 42.47 42.16 1.98
C THR A 25 40.94 41.95 2.25
N SER A 26 40.32 41.97 3.44
CA SER A 26 40.60 42.62 4.74
C SER A 26 39.78 41.92 5.85
N GLU A 27 40.14 42.15 7.11
CA GLU A 27 39.41 41.64 8.28
C GLU A 27 38.04 42.30 8.47
N GLU A 28 37.06 41.57 8.99
CA GLU A 28 36.17 42.12 10.03
C GLU A 28 35.75 41.05 11.04
N LYS A 29 35.87 41.37 12.33
CA LYS A 29 35.80 40.39 13.43
C LYS A 29 34.36 40.18 13.89
N TYR A 30 33.87 38.94 13.82
CA TYR A 30 32.86 38.45 14.76
C TYR A 30 33.49 37.36 15.65
N GLN A 31 34.07 37.79 16.78
CA GLN A 31 34.47 36.88 17.85
C GLN A 31 33.23 36.28 18.50
N ALA A 32 32.84 35.08 18.08
CA ALA A 32 32.00 34.23 18.89
C ALA A 32 32.79 33.85 20.15
N PRO A 33 32.28 34.11 21.38
CA PRO A 33 32.99 33.70 22.58
C PRO A 33 33.08 32.17 22.63
N ALA A 34 34.29 31.67 22.91
CA ALA A 34 34.53 30.23 22.98
C ALA A 34 33.59 29.57 23.99
N THR A 35 33.19 28.33 23.72
CA THR A 35 32.21 27.55 24.50
C THR A 35 32.53 27.47 26.00
N ALA A 36 33.80 27.66 26.38
CA ALA A 36 34.27 27.80 27.76
C ALA A 36 33.62 28.97 28.53
N LEU A 37 33.36 30.11 27.87
CA LEU A 37 32.77 31.29 28.53
C LEU A 37 31.29 31.10 28.89
N MET A 38 30.54 30.27 28.16
CA MET A 38 29.17 29.91 28.55
C MET A 38 29.11 28.86 29.67
N LEU A 39 30.21 28.14 29.95
CA LEU A 39 30.25 27.14 31.03
C LEU A 39 30.38 27.78 32.43
N ALA A 40 30.81 29.05 32.52
CA ALA A 40 30.91 29.78 33.79
C ALA A 40 29.54 30.04 34.47
N GLY A 41 28.43 29.92 33.74
CA GLY A 41 27.07 30.20 34.23
C GLY A 41 26.34 29.01 34.85
N LEU A 42 26.98 27.83 34.99
CA LEU A 42 26.38 26.62 35.55
C LEU A 42 27.12 26.13 36.79
N SER A 43 27.52 27.06 37.67
CA SER A 43 27.87 26.71 39.05
C SER A 43 26.64 26.12 39.74
N LEU A 44 26.64 24.80 39.95
CA LEU A 44 25.79 24.18 40.95
C LEU A 44 26.03 24.89 42.29
N ASN A 45 24.96 25.12 43.06
CA ASN A 45 25.06 25.58 44.45
C ASN A 45 25.62 24.43 45.30
N GLU A 46 26.89 24.11 45.12
CA GLU A 46 27.63 23.25 46.03
C GLU A 46 27.86 24.02 47.32
N THR A 47 27.36 23.46 48.42
CA THR A 47 27.70 23.88 49.78
C THR A 47 29.22 24.01 49.89
N GLN A 48 29.70 25.16 50.33
CA GLN A 48 31.13 25.52 50.38
C GLN A 48 31.94 24.57 51.27
N ASN A 49 32.37 23.44 50.72
CA ASN A 49 33.61 22.79 51.15
C ASN A 49 34.73 23.47 50.38
N THR A 50 35.45 24.37 51.07
CA THR A 50 36.60 25.07 50.52
C THR A 50 37.66 24.08 50.06
N LEU A 51 37.74 23.86 48.76
CA LEU A 51 38.86 23.14 48.13
C LEU A 51 40.16 23.87 48.51
N SER A 52 41.19 23.11 48.90
CA SER A 52 42.46 23.70 49.33
C SER A 52 43.10 24.53 48.21
N ASP A 53 43.64 25.70 48.54
CA ASP A 53 44.37 26.57 47.59
C ASP A 53 45.57 25.86 46.92
N ILE A 54 46.12 24.84 47.59
CA ILE A 54 47.17 23.97 47.03
C ILE A 54 46.60 23.12 45.88
N TYR A 55 45.39 22.56 46.06
CA TYR A 55 44.71 21.77 45.04
C TYR A 55 44.33 22.64 43.83
N LEU A 56 43.84 23.87 44.04
CA LEU A 56 43.49 24.78 42.94
C LEU A 56 44.73 25.14 42.10
N ASN A 57 45.83 25.57 42.75
CA ASN A 57 47.08 25.88 42.05
C ASN A 57 47.74 24.67 41.36
N GLN A 58 47.52 23.45 41.86
CA GLN A 58 48.01 22.22 41.21
C GLN A 58 47.10 21.77 40.07
N ARG A 59 45.78 21.85 40.23
CA ARG A 59 44.78 21.51 39.21
C ARG A 59 45.02 22.30 37.94
N ASP A 60 45.19 23.61 38.04
CA ASP A 60 45.28 24.48 36.86
C ASP A 60 46.56 24.20 36.07
N LYS A 61 47.69 23.93 36.75
CA LYS A 61 48.93 23.44 36.13
C LYS A 61 48.77 22.07 35.46
N ILE A 62 48.05 21.14 36.10
CA ILE A 62 47.78 19.81 35.53
C ILE A 62 46.92 19.92 34.27
N VAL A 63 45.91 20.82 34.26
CA VAL A 63 45.07 21.09 33.08
C VAL A 63 45.89 21.72 31.95
N GLU A 64 46.77 22.68 32.23
CA GLU A 64 47.69 23.24 31.22
C GLU A 64 48.61 22.16 30.62
N THR A 65 49.20 21.28 31.44
CA THR A 65 50.03 20.19 30.91
C THR A 65 49.24 19.14 30.14
N PHE A 66 48.00 18.84 30.57
CA PHE A 66 47.12 17.89 29.90
C PHE A 66 46.73 18.37 28.50
N LEU A 67 46.46 19.67 28.33
CA LEU A 67 46.13 20.28 27.04
C LEU A 67 47.32 20.29 26.05
N LEU A 68 48.56 20.13 26.53
CA LEU A 68 49.77 20.03 25.69
C LEU A 68 50.09 18.60 25.25
N TRP A 69 49.40 17.58 25.76
CA TRP A 69 49.61 16.18 25.40
C TRP A 69 48.91 15.76 24.10
N SER A 70 49.34 14.64 23.51
CA SER A 70 48.68 14.06 22.33
C SER A 70 47.30 13.48 22.70
N GLU A 71 46.40 13.37 21.72
CA GLU A 71 45.05 12.80 21.92
C GLU A 71 45.11 11.39 22.54
N SER A 72 46.08 10.56 22.15
CA SER A 72 46.29 9.22 22.72
C SER A 72 46.72 9.25 24.19
N ASP A 73 47.60 10.20 24.56
CA ASP A 73 48.10 10.31 25.94
C ASP A 73 47.04 10.88 26.88
N GLN A 74 46.23 11.83 26.38
CA GLN A 74 45.06 12.35 27.08
C GLN A 74 44.05 11.24 27.40
N VAL A 75 43.72 10.39 26.42
CA VAL A 75 42.79 9.26 26.62
C VAL A 75 43.38 8.24 27.60
N ASN A 76 44.67 7.89 27.48
CA ASN A 76 45.33 6.95 28.39
C ASN A 76 45.36 7.49 29.83
N CYS A 77 45.69 8.77 30.03
CA CYS A 77 45.65 9.40 31.35
C CYS A 77 44.24 9.39 31.96
N ILE A 78 43.21 9.74 31.19
CA ILE A 78 41.81 9.64 31.64
C ILE A 78 41.43 8.20 31.99
N GLN A 79 41.87 7.22 31.20
CA GLN A 79 41.61 5.79 31.47
C GLN A 79 42.24 5.33 32.78
N VAL A 80 43.50 5.71 33.04
CA VAL A 80 44.18 5.42 34.31
C VAL A 80 43.47 6.13 35.47
N LEU A 81 43.17 7.43 35.34
CA LEU A 81 42.44 8.20 36.36
C LEU A 81 41.09 7.57 36.70
N LEU A 82 40.31 7.17 35.69
CA LEU A 82 39.05 6.47 35.89
C LEU A 82 39.26 5.10 36.56
N SER A 83 40.31 4.35 36.23
CA SER A 83 40.59 3.05 36.87
C SER A 83 40.93 3.15 38.37
N CYS A 84 41.37 4.33 38.83
CA CYS A 84 41.71 4.61 40.22
C CYS A 84 40.57 5.25 41.04
N MET A 85 39.39 5.48 40.44
CA MET A 85 38.27 6.15 41.12
C MET A 85 37.33 5.18 41.83
N ASN A 86 36.75 5.65 42.94
CA ASN A 86 35.72 4.92 43.67
C ASN A 86 34.35 5.06 42.99
N HIS A 87 33.44 4.09 43.21
CA HIS A 87 32.08 4.12 42.64
C HIS A 87 31.31 5.44 42.88
N HIS A 88 31.51 6.11 44.02
CA HIS A 88 30.92 7.42 44.30
C HIS A 88 31.46 8.53 43.37
N GLN A 89 32.77 8.54 43.10
CA GLN A 89 33.41 9.51 42.19
C GLN A 89 32.97 9.26 40.75
N HIS A 90 32.87 8.00 40.32
CA HIS A 90 32.23 7.65 39.03
C HIS A 90 30.78 8.13 38.95
N GLY A 91 30.02 8.04 40.04
CA GLY A 91 28.66 8.59 40.12
C GLY A 91 28.61 10.09 39.86
N LEU A 92 29.51 10.87 40.47
CA LEU A 92 29.63 12.31 40.27
C LEU A 92 30.07 12.66 38.83
N VAL A 93 31.10 12.01 38.30
CA VAL A 93 31.57 12.21 36.91
C VAL A 93 30.46 11.88 35.91
N ASN A 94 29.74 10.78 36.10
CA ASN A 94 28.59 10.42 35.26
C ASN A 94 27.44 11.43 35.39
N SER A 95 27.17 11.93 36.60
CA SER A 95 26.17 12.99 36.84
C SER A 95 26.52 14.28 36.11
N PHE A 96 27.80 14.66 36.07
CA PHE A 96 28.30 15.83 35.34
C PHE A 96 28.26 15.66 33.82
N LEU A 97 28.67 14.48 33.31
CA LEU A 97 28.74 14.19 31.88
C LEU A 97 27.37 13.95 31.23
N LYS A 98 26.43 13.31 31.94
CA LYS A 98 25.13 12.89 31.39
C LYS A 98 24.31 14.04 30.78
N PRO A 99 24.21 15.24 31.40
CA PRO A 99 23.60 16.42 30.76
C PRO A 99 24.32 16.90 29.49
N MET A 100 25.64 16.76 29.39
CA MET A 100 26.39 17.20 28.20
C MET A 100 26.09 16.33 26.98
N PHE A 101 25.83 15.04 27.20
CA PHE A 101 25.42 14.08 26.17
C PHE A 101 23.92 14.13 25.85
N GLN A 102 23.06 14.44 26.83
CA GLN A 102 21.60 14.55 26.65
C GLN A 102 21.19 15.94 26.14
N ARG A 103 21.46 16.22 24.87
CA ARG A 103 21.11 17.50 24.22
C ARG A 103 19.74 17.49 23.58
N ASP A 104 18.96 18.51 23.92
CA ASP A 104 17.59 18.72 23.46
C ASP A 104 17.56 19.33 22.04
N PHE A 105 17.94 18.54 21.03
CA PHE A 105 18.14 19.01 19.64
C PHE A 105 16.95 19.81 19.08
N ILE A 106 15.71 19.38 19.31
CA ILE A 106 14.51 20.06 18.80
C ILE A 106 14.37 21.45 19.41
N SER A 107 14.51 21.57 20.72
CA SER A 107 14.44 22.83 21.47
C SER A 107 15.59 23.78 21.06
N LEU A 108 16.81 23.25 20.96
CA LEU A 108 18.01 24.01 20.57
C LEU A 108 17.99 24.49 19.11
N LEU A 109 17.54 23.64 18.17
CA LEU A 109 17.39 24.03 16.76
C LEU A 109 16.30 25.10 16.60
N ALA A 110 15.20 25.00 17.34
CA ALA A 110 14.14 26.00 17.36
C ALA A 110 14.63 27.34 17.94
N ALA A 111 15.43 27.32 19.02
CA ALA A 111 16.03 28.52 19.60
C ALA A 111 17.05 29.19 18.67
N LYS A 112 17.80 28.40 17.88
CA LYS A 112 18.74 28.90 16.85
C LYS A 112 18.07 29.33 15.53
N GLY A 113 16.73 29.41 15.47
CA GLY A 113 15.99 29.77 14.26
C GLY A 113 15.91 28.68 13.18
N LEU A 114 16.56 27.53 13.38
CA LEU A 114 16.62 26.40 12.45
C LEU A 114 15.38 25.50 12.52
N LEU A 115 14.18 26.11 12.61
CA LEU A 115 12.90 25.42 12.73
C LEU A 115 12.68 24.39 11.61
N ASN A 116 13.08 24.69 10.38
CA ASN A 116 12.95 23.79 9.24
C ASN A 116 13.67 22.45 9.44
N ILE A 117 14.82 22.45 10.11
CA ILE A 117 15.58 21.22 10.40
C ILE A 117 14.86 20.40 11.47
N ALA A 118 14.42 21.04 12.56
CA ALA A 118 13.64 20.37 13.61
C ALA A 118 12.34 19.76 13.07
N VAL A 119 11.62 20.50 12.20
CA VAL A 119 10.42 20.01 11.51
C VAL A 119 10.74 18.86 10.56
N LYS A 120 11.89 18.87 9.86
CA LYS A 120 12.30 17.76 8.99
C LYS A 120 12.62 16.50 9.80
N VAL A 121 13.35 16.61 10.93
CA VAL A 121 13.60 15.49 11.84
C VAL A 121 12.29 14.88 12.35
N LEU A 122 11.39 15.71 12.89
CA LEU A 122 10.10 15.25 13.40
C LEU A 122 9.16 14.72 12.30
N SER A 123 9.38 15.07 11.03
CA SER A 123 8.58 14.54 9.92
C SER A 123 8.77 13.03 9.71
N TYR A 124 9.93 12.46 10.06
CA TYR A 124 10.16 11.00 9.94
C TYR A 124 9.42 10.17 11.00
N LEU A 125 8.76 10.80 11.98
CA LEU A 125 8.03 10.11 13.03
C LEU A 125 6.67 9.57 12.56
N ASP A 126 6.33 8.37 13.04
CA ASP A 126 4.99 7.81 13.00
C ASP A 126 4.02 8.62 13.88
N ALA A 127 2.72 8.54 13.59
CA ALA A 127 1.70 9.24 14.38
C ALA A 127 1.72 8.89 15.88
N LYS A 128 2.07 7.63 16.25
CA LYS A 128 2.18 7.24 17.67
C LYS A 128 3.36 7.95 18.34
N THR A 129 4.54 7.97 17.72
CA THR A 129 5.72 8.65 18.27
C THR A 129 5.59 10.17 18.19
N LEU A 130 4.94 10.71 17.16
CA LEU A 130 4.58 12.13 17.04
C LEU A 130 3.60 12.57 18.14
N SER A 131 2.61 11.75 18.48
CA SER A 131 1.70 12.08 19.60
C SER A 131 2.42 12.07 20.95
N ILE A 132 3.37 11.14 21.17
CA ILE A 132 4.25 11.14 22.35
C ILE A 132 5.17 12.38 22.36
N ALA A 133 5.72 12.77 21.21
CA ALA A 133 6.57 13.95 21.06
C ALA A 133 5.87 15.27 21.49
N GLU A 134 4.55 15.38 21.34
CA GLU A 134 3.76 16.53 21.83
C GLU A 134 3.64 16.60 23.37
N TYR A 135 3.99 15.53 24.10
CA TYR A 135 4.03 15.48 25.56
C TYR A 135 5.43 15.66 26.15
N VAL A 136 6.50 15.62 25.34
CA VAL A 136 7.90 15.78 25.81
C VAL A 136 8.14 17.17 26.41
N SER A 137 7.81 18.25 25.68
CA SER A 137 7.93 19.61 26.20
C SER A 137 7.00 20.61 25.49
N ARG A 138 6.87 21.81 26.07
CA ARG A 138 6.13 22.92 25.46
C ARG A 138 6.76 23.37 24.13
N ASP A 139 8.09 23.37 24.04
CA ASP A 139 8.80 23.75 22.81
C ASP A 139 8.65 22.71 21.71
N TRP A 140 8.71 21.42 22.03
CA TRP A 140 8.40 20.36 21.06
C TRP A 140 6.98 20.54 20.50
N ARG A 141 5.99 20.75 21.36
CA ARG A 141 4.61 21.04 20.93
C ARG A 141 4.50 22.29 20.06
N ARG A 142 5.26 23.35 20.37
CA ARG A 142 5.35 24.58 19.57
C ARG A 142 5.93 24.32 18.18
N VAL A 143 7.04 23.57 18.08
CA VAL A 143 7.66 23.20 16.80
C VAL A 143 6.72 22.33 15.96
N ILE A 144 6.05 21.34 16.57
CA ILE A 144 5.07 20.48 15.89
C ILE A 144 3.91 21.31 15.33
N ALA A 145 3.40 22.26 16.13
CA ALA A 145 2.31 23.15 15.73
C ALA A 145 2.70 24.13 14.61
N GLN A 146 3.83 24.81 14.74
CA GLN A 146 4.36 25.75 13.73
C GLN A 146 4.77 25.03 12.44
N GLY A 147 5.28 23.81 12.54
CA GLY A 147 5.66 22.97 11.39
C GLY A 147 4.50 22.35 10.62
N HIS A 148 3.26 22.50 11.12
CA HIS A 148 2.03 21.85 10.64
C HIS A 148 2.20 20.32 10.44
N LEU A 149 2.86 19.64 11.38
CA LEU A 149 3.29 18.25 11.17
C LEU A 149 2.14 17.26 11.00
N TRP A 150 1.02 17.40 11.71
CA TRP A 150 -0.16 16.56 11.46
C TRP A 150 -0.72 16.70 10.04
N LYS A 151 -0.71 17.91 9.45
CA LYS A 151 -1.10 18.11 8.05
C LYS A 151 -0.14 17.36 7.11
N LYS A 152 1.17 17.58 7.27
CA LYS A 152 2.22 16.90 6.49
C LYS A 152 2.25 15.38 6.68
N PHE A 153 1.81 14.87 7.83
CA PHE A 153 1.65 13.45 8.07
C PHE A 153 0.46 12.88 7.29
N ILE A 154 -0.71 13.51 7.40
CA ILE A 154 -1.92 13.08 6.66
C ILE A 154 -1.68 13.19 5.15
N GLU A 155 -1.04 14.26 4.67
CA GLU A 155 -0.62 14.42 3.27
C GLU A 155 0.20 13.23 2.78
N ARG A 156 1.28 12.88 3.47
CA ARG A 156 2.12 11.74 3.08
C ARG A 156 1.33 10.43 3.09
N LYS A 157 0.45 10.21 4.09
CA LYS A 157 -0.41 9.03 4.13
C LYS A 157 -1.39 8.97 2.96
N VAL A 158 -2.02 10.09 2.58
CA VAL A 158 -2.90 10.18 1.39
C VAL A 158 -2.15 9.92 0.07
N HIS A 159 -0.86 10.25 -0.01
CA HIS A 159 -0.04 9.93 -1.18
C HIS A 159 0.46 8.48 -1.19
N SER A 160 0.70 7.87 -0.03
CA SER A 160 1.24 6.50 0.08
C SER A 160 0.19 5.39 0.13
N ASP A 161 -1.01 5.69 0.62
CA ASP A 161 -2.00 4.68 1.03
C ASP A 161 -3.36 4.94 0.35
N SER A 162 -3.82 3.96 -0.42
CA SER A 162 -5.11 3.98 -1.13
C SER A 162 -6.29 4.21 -0.18
N LEU A 163 -6.24 3.64 1.02
CA LEU A 163 -7.30 3.76 2.01
C LEU A 163 -7.46 5.20 2.48
N TRP A 164 -6.34 5.90 2.68
CA TRP A 164 -6.35 7.30 3.08
C TRP A 164 -6.83 8.20 1.95
N LYS A 165 -6.40 7.93 0.71
CA LYS A 165 -6.88 8.66 -0.47
C LYS A 165 -8.38 8.48 -0.69
N GLY A 166 -8.87 7.24 -0.67
CA GLY A 166 -10.29 6.92 -0.84
C GLY A 166 -11.16 7.50 0.27
N LEU A 167 -10.72 7.45 1.53
CA LEU A 167 -11.40 8.14 2.64
C LEU A 167 -11.42 9.65 2.46
N ALA A 168 -10.33 10.26 2.00
CA ALA A 168 -10.23 11.69 1.75
C ALA A 168 -11.26 12.17 0.72
N HIS A 169 -11.47 11.39 -0.34
CA HIS A 169 -12.50 11.64 -1.35
C HIS A 169 -13.92 11.37 -0.79
N LYS A 170 -14.19 10.18 -0.24
CA LYS A 170 -15.54 9.79 0.22
C LYS A 170 -16.06 10.62 1.42
N ARG A 171 -15.19 11.14 2.27
CA ARG A 171 -15.54 12.04 3.39
C ARG A 171 -15.32 13.53 3.08
N GLY A 172 -14.79 13.88 1.90
CA GLY A 172 -14.61 15.26 1.44
C GLY A 172 -13.47 16.08 2.08
N TRP A 173 -12.74 15.56 3.07
CA TRP A 173 -11.67 16.30 3.74
C TRP A 173 -10.40 16.52 2.87
N ILE A 174 -10.33 15.91 1.69
CA ILE A 174 -9.26 16.18 0.72
C ILE A 174 -9.17 17.66 0.31
N GLU A 175 -10.30 18.39 0.29
CA GLU A 175 -10.31 19.82 -0.05
C GLU A 175 -9.47 20.66 0.91
N HIS A 176 -9.46 20.32 2.20
CA HIS A 176 -8.69 21.01 3.24
C HIS A 176 -7.18 20.76 3.14
N ILE A 177 -6.80 19.63 2.54
CA ILE A 177 -5.41 19.28 2.29
C ILE A 177 -4.91 20.08 1.09
N VAL A 178 -5.58 19.93 -0.06
CA VAL A 178 -5.15 20.49 -1.35
C VAL A 178 -5.30 22.01 -1.43
N ARG A 179 -6.36 22.59 -0.84
CA ARG A 179 -6.58 24.04 -0.89
C ARG A 179 -5.89 24.77 0.28
N THR A 180 -4.59 25.04 0.14
CA THR A 180 -3.99 26.20 0.82
C THR A 180 -4.46 27.49 0.15
N LYS A 181 -5.69 27.95 0.45
CA LYS A 181 -6.17 29.26 0.00
C LYS A 181 -5.23 30.36 0.57
N PRO A 182 -4.55 31.17 -0.25
CA PRO A 182 -3.87 32.35 0.26
C PRO A 182 -4.93 33.32 0.81
N GLY A 183 -4.91 33.55 2.14
CA GLY A 183 -5.88 34.41 2.84
C GLY A 183 -7.06 33.69 3.51
N GLY A 184 -7.22 32.37 3.36
CA GLY A 184 -8.10 31.60 4.24
C GLY A 184 -7.36 31.22 5.52
N TYR A 185 -7.94 31.46 6.71
CA TYR A 185 -7.34 31.09 8.00
C TYR A 185 -6.71 29.69 7.93
N SER A 186 -5.39 29.62 8.12
CA SER A 186 -4.67 28.33 8.17
C SER A 186 -5.34 27.48 9.25
N GLN A 187 -6.01 26.40 8.82
CA GLN A 187 -6.77 25.56 9.74
C GLN A 187 -5.87 25.12 10.87
N LEU A 188 -6.26 25.48 12.10
CA LEU A 188 -5.43 25.35 13.28
C LEU A 188 -4.88 23.93 13.40
N HIS A 189 -3.65 23.80 13.89
CA HIS A 189 -2.98 22.51 14.11
C HIS A 189 -3.85 21.48 14.88
N CYS A 190 -4.69 21.96 15.80
CA CYS A 190 -5.64 21.15 16.55
C CYS A 190 -6.77 20.53 15.71
N PHE A 191 -7.13 21.11 14.56
CA PHE A 191 -8.07 20.52 13.60
C PHE A 191 -7.47 19.25 12.99
N TYR A 192 -6.26 19.32 12.42
CA TYR A 192 -5.60 18.15 11.82
C TYR A 192 -5.32 17.04 12.84
N ARG A 193 -4.99 17.37 14.09
CA ARG A 193 -4.87 16.38 15.18
C ARG A 193 -6.21 15.70 15.52
N LYS A 194 -7.32 16.45 15.55
CA LYS A 194 -8.67 15.88 15.73
C LYS A 194 -9.10 15.02 14.53
N LEU A 195 -8.82 15.49 13.32
CA LEU A 195 -9.10 14.78 12.07
C LEU A 195 -8.34 13.45 11.99
N TYR A 196 -7.05 13.42 12.37
CA TYR A 196 -6.28 12.17 12.44
C TYR A 196 -6.98 11.13 13.33
N ASN A 197 -7.41 11.53 14.54
CA ASN A 197 -8.13 10.63 15.45
C ASN A 197 -9.50 10.18 14.91
N GLN A 198 -10.16 10.99 14.06
CA GLN A 198 -11.39 10.58 13.38
C GLN A 198 -11.10 9.59 12.25
N ILE A 199 -10.05 9.82 11.44
CA ILE A 199 -9.65 8.91 10.35
C ILE A 199 -9.27 7.53 10.90
N ILE A 200 -8.51 7.45 12.00
CA ILE A 200 -8.17 6.16 12.61
C ILE A 200 -9.41 5.42 13.10
N LYS A 201 -10.36 6.10 13.75
CA LYS A 201 -11.65 5.49 14.15
C LYS A 201 -12.45 5.02 12.94
N ASP A 202 -12.51 5.80 11.87
CA ASP A 202 -13.16 5.40 10.62
C ASP A 202 -12.50 4.13 10.06
N ILE A 203 -11.17 4.06 10.00
CA ILE A 203 -10.42 2.86 9.56
C ILE A 203 -10.73 1.64 10.44
N GLU A 204 -10.69 1.79 11.78
CA GLU A 204 -11.02 0.73 12.73
C GLU A 204 -12.48 0.24 12.56
N THR A 205 -13.43 1.15 12.33
CA THR A 205 -14.83 0.77 12.07
C THR A 205 -15.01 0.05 10.73
N ILE A 206 -14.30 0.45 9.67
CA ILE A 206 -14.30 -0.23 8.38
C ILE A 206 -13.73 -1.64 8.52
N GLU A 207 -12.57 -1.80 9.15
CA GLU A 207 -11.99 -3.14 9.37
C GLU A 207 -12.87 -4.03 10.26
N SER A 208 -13.55 -3.45 11.25
CA SER A 208 -14.57 -4.14 12.04
C SER A 208 -15.80 -4.53 11.20
N ASN A 209 -16.28 -3.64 10.32
CA ASN A 209 -17.42 -3.91 9.44
C ASN A 209 -17.12 -5.06 8.48
N TRP A 210 -15.93 -5.07 7.86
CA TRP A 210 -15.45 -6.17 7.02
C TRP A 210 -15.32 -7.50 7.78
N LYS A 211 -14.77 -7.50 9.01
CA LYS A 211 -14.63 -8.72 9.83
C LYS A 211 -16.00 -9.29 10.25
N HIS A 212 -16.94 -8.44 10.65
CA HIS A 212 -18.26 -8.89 11.12
C HIS A 212 -19.27 -9.13 10.00
N GLY A 213 -19.04 -8.57 8.80
CA GLY A 213 -19.99 -8.56 7.69
C GLY A 213 -21.10 -7.51 7.82
N ARG A 214 -20.80 -6.36 8.46
CA ARG A 214 -21.74 -5.23 8.58
C ARG A 214 -21.65 -4.38 7.33
N LEU A 215 -22.72 -4.33 6.54
CA LEU A 215 -22.73 -3.70 5.23
C LEU A 215 -24.10 -3.09 4.91
N LEU A 216 -24.10 -2.14 3.98
CA LEU A 216 -25.29 -1.70 3.26
C LEU A 216 -25.29 -2.38 1.88
N LEU A 217 -26.45 -2.91 1.48
CA LEU A 217 -26.63 -3.59 0.20
C LEU A 217 -27.48 -2.74 -0.74
N TYR A 218 -26.97 -2.48 -1.94
CA TYR A 218 -27.75 -1.92 -3.03
C TYR A 218 -27.87 -2.94 -4.16
N ARG A 219 -29.08 -3.12 -4.70
CA ARG A 219 -29.39 -4.09 -5.76
C ARG A 219 -29.82 -3.37 -7.03
N ILE A 220 -29.05 -3.55 -8.11
CA ILE A 220 -29.38 -3.10 -9.45
C ILE A 220 -29.91 -4.29 -10.24
N ASN A 221 -31.18 -4.24 -10.66
CA ASN A 221 -31.75 -5.23 -11.57
C ASN A 221 -31.48 -4.78 -13.02
N CYS A 222 -30.75 -5.57 -13.80
CA CYS A 222 -30.32 -5.18 -15.15
C CYS A 222 -31.43 -5.24 -16.21
N ARG A 223 -32.55 -5.90 -15.87
CA ARG A 223 -33.75 -6.06 -16.71
C ARG A 223 -33.38 -6.50 -18.14
N SER A 224 -32.73 -7.65 -18.23
CA SER A 224 -32.41 -8.29 -19.52
C SER A 224 -33.63 -8.98 -20.10
N ASP A 225 -33.99 -8.64 -21.34
CA ASP A 225 -35.28 -9.03 -21.93
C ASP A 225 -35.39 -10.55 -22.19
N ASN A 226 -34.41 -11.11 -22.91
CA ASN A 226 -34.45 -12.51 -23.38
C ASN A 226 -33.54 -13.45 -22.59
N SER A 227 -32.32 -13.00 -22.25
CA SER A 227 -31.30 -13.87 -21.64
C SER A 227 -30.68 -13.19 -20.43
N LYS A 228 -31.00 -13.71 -19.26
CA LYS A 228 -30.56 -13.17 -17.96
C LYS A 228 -29.11 -13.49 -17.64
N GLY A 229 -28.45 -12.56 -16.97
CA GLY A 229 -27.14 -12.73 -16.36
C GLY A 229 -26.09 -11.75 -16.86
N VAL A 230 -25.24 -11.33 -15.93
CA VAL A 230 -24.20 -10.31 -16.14
C VAL A 230 -22.83 -10.97 -15.97
N TYR A 231 -22.16 -11.30 -17.09
CA TYR A 231 -20.93 -12.10 -17.08
C TYR A 231 -19.71 -11.34 -16.57
N CYS A 232 -19.62 -10.05 -16.87
CA CYS A 232 -18.49 -9.22 -16.51
C CYS A 232 -18.93 -7.83 -16.06
N LEU A 233 -18.12 -7.24 -15.17
CA LEU A 233 -18.30 -5.90 -14.64
C LEU A 233 -16.93 -5.27 -14.40
N GLN A 234 -16.88 -3.95 -14.50
CA GLN A 234 -15.85 -3.09 -13.93
C GLN A 234 -16.53 -1.79 -13.42
N TYR A 235 -16.01 -1.18 -12.37
CA TYR A 235 -16.53 0.08 -11.85
C TYR A 235 -15.44 1.07 -11.42
N ASP A 236 -15.83 2.36 -11.41
CA ASP A 236 -15.15 3.49 -10.78
C ASP A 236 -16.11 4.19 -9.79
N ASP A 237 -15.63 5.24 -9.10
CA ASP A 237 -16.45 6.16 -8.28
C ASP A 237 -17.62 6.84 -9.04
N LYS A 238 -17.62 6.81 -10.38
CA LYS A 238 -18.63 7.46 -11.24
C LYS A 238 -19.60 6.50 -11.92
N LYS A 239 -19.14 5.32 -12.34
CA LYS A 239 -19.88 4.45 -13.28
C LYS A 239 -19.60 2.98 -13.01
N ILE A 240 -20.58 2.14 -13.35
CA ILE A 240 -20.43 0.68 -13.42
C ILE A 240 -20.67 0.29 -14.88
N VAL A 241 -19.69 -0.32 -15.53
CA VAL A 241 -19.81 -0.89 -16.89
C VAL A 241 -19.99 -2.39 -16.76
N SER A 242 -21.05 -2.93 -17.34
CA SER A 242 -21.40 -4.34 -17.24
C SER A 242 -21.65 -4.96 -18.61
N GLY A 243 -21.15 -6.18 -18.82
CA GLY A 243 -21.33 -6.96 -20.04
C GLY A 243 -22.35 -8.07 -19.79
N LEU A 244 -23.40 -8.07 -20.59
CA LEU A 244 -24.59 -8.87 -20.36
C LEU A 244 -24.67 -10.07 -21.31
N ARG A 245 -25.53 -11.03 -20.92
CA ARG A 245 -25.87 -12.17 -21.76
C ARG A 245 -26.74 -11.79 -22.96
N ASP A 246 -27.47 -10.68 -22.88
CA ASP A 246 -28.32 -10.09 -23.94
C ASP A 246 -27.53 -9.44 -25.11
N ASN A 247 -26.22 -9.70 -25.19
CA ASN A 247 -25.26 -9.13 -26.14
C ASN A 247 -24.98 -7.62 -25.99
N THR A 248 -25.57 -6.96 -24.97
CA THR A 248 -25.36 -5.52 -24.73
C THR A 248 -24.30 -5.25 -23.66
N ILE A 249 -23.80 -4.01 -23.65
CA ILE A 249 -23.01 -3.46 -22.55
C ILE A 249 -23.84 -2.34 -21.91
N LYS A 250 -24.21 -2.49 -20.64
CA LYS A 250 -24.98 -1.48 -19.90
C LYS A 250 -24.05 -0.69 -18.98
N ILE A 251 -24.11 0.64 -19.08
CA ILE A 251 -23.37 1.59 -18.23
C ILE A 251 -24.36 2.20 -17.24
N PHE A 252 -24.09 2.05 -15.95
CA PHE A 252 -24.88 2.62 -14.86
C PHE A 252 -24.12 3.74 -14.16
N ASP A 253 -24.82 4.76 -13.66
CA ASP A 253 -24.25 5.76 -12.75
C ASP A 253 -24.09 5.14 -11.35
N PHE A 254 -22.92 5.31 -10.74
CA PHE A 254 -22.64 4.73 -9.43
C PHE A 254 -23.49 5.36 -8.32
N LYS A 255 -23.89 6.64 -8.45
CA LYS A 255 -24.62 7.35 -7.39
C LYS A 255 -26.13 7.13 -7.43
N THR A 256 -26.74 7.21 -8.60
CA THR A 256 -28.19 7.02 -8.78
C THR A 256 -28.57 5.57 -9.06
N LEU A 257 -27.60 4.71 -9.40
CA LEU A 257 -27.81 3.31 -9.81
C LEU A 257 -28.72 3.16 -11.06
N SER A 258 -28.90 4.24 -11.81
CA SER A 258 -29.70 4.30 -13.03
C SER A 258 -28.84 3.95 -14.26
N CYS A 259 -29.45 3.36 -15.30
CA CYS A 259 -28.77 3.07 -16.55
C CYS A 259 -28.61 4.35 -17.37
N ILE A 260 -27.37 4.73 -17.69
CA ILE A 260 -27.03 5.92 -18.49
C ILE A 260 -27.06 5.59 -19.99
N LYS A 261 -26.44 4.46 -20.37
CA LYS A 261 -26.22 4.06 -21.77
C LYS A 261 -26.30 2.55 -21.91
N VAL A 262 -26.79 2.12 -23.07
CA VAL A 262 -26.76 0.73 -23.55
C VAL A 262 -25.99 0.73 -24.86
N LEU A 263 -24.88 -0.01 -24.93
CA LEU A 263 -24.10 -0.20 -26.16
C LEU A 263 -24.55 -1.51 -26.81
N THR A 264 -24.87 -1.45 -28.09
CA THR A 264 -25.31 -2.58 -28.91
C THR A 264 -24.38 -2.77 -30.10
N GLY A 265 -24.22 -4.01 -30.55
CA GLY A 265 -23.46 -4.32 -31.76
C GLY A 265 -22.81 -5.70 -31.77
N HIS A 266 -22.45 -6.24 -30.59
CA HIS A 266 -22.04 -7.64 -30.47
C HIS A 266 -23.19 -8.57 -30.89
N THR A 267 -22.86 -9.68 -31.54
CA THR A 267 -23.85 -10.69 -32.00
C THR A 267 -23.97 -11.87 -31.04
N GLY A 268 -23.10 -11.93 -30.02
CA GLY A 268 -23.16 -12.88 -28.91
C GLY A 268 -22.90 -12.23 -27.55
N SER A 269 -23.10 -12.98 -26.48
CA SER A 269 -22.99 -12.50 -25.10
C SER A 269 -21.63 -11.90 -24.79
N VAL A 270 -21.58 -10.79 -24.06
CA VAL A 270 -20.33 -10.12 -23.69
C VAL A 270 -19.73 -10.84 -22.48
N LEU A 271 -18.65 -11.61 -22.70
CA LEU A 271 -18.07 -12.49 -21.69
C LEU A 271 -17.03 -11.79 -20.82
N CYS A 272 -16.27 -10.87 -21.40
CA CYS A 272 -15.26 -10.09 -20.72
C CYS A 272 -15.27 -8.63 -21.19
N LEU A 273 -14.92 -7.74 -20.26
CA LEU A 273 -14.69 -6.34 -20.55
C LEU A 273 -13.57 -5.81 -19.64
N GLN A 274 -12.87 -4.81 -20.16
CA GLN A 274 -12.09 -3.85 -19.38
C GLN A 274 -12.33 -2.47 -19.99
N TYR A 275 -12.31 -1.41 -19.19
CA TYR A 275 -12.20 -0.05 -19.70
C TYR A 275 -11.14 0.76 -18.95
N ASP A 276 -10.68 1.81 -19.62
CA ASP A 276 -9.86 2.90 -19.08
C ASP A 276 -10.64 4.22 -19.22
N ASP A 277 -10.04 5.38 -18.93
CA ASP A 277 -10.68 6.70 -19.12
C ASP A 277 -11.08 7.00 -20.58
N ARG A 278 -10.44 6.34 -21.56
CA ARG A 278 -10.61 6.60 -23.00
C ARG A 278 -11.46 5.56 -23.72
N VAL A 279 -11.20 4.28 -23.48
CA VAL A 279 -11.79 3.17 -24.27
C VAL A 279 -12.36 2.07 -23.39
N ILE A 280 -13.43 1.43 -23.87
CA ILE A 280 -13.93 0.15 -23.39
C ILE A 280 -13.49 -0.90 -24.40
N ILE A 281 -12.90 -2.00 -23.94
CA ILE A 281 -12.59 -3.17 -24.76
C ILE A 281 -13.43 -4.34 -24.26
N SER A 282 -14.17 -4.99 -25.16
CA SER A 282 -15.06 -6.11 -24.85
C SER A 282 -14.80 -7.33 -25.72
N GLY A 283 -14.77 -8.51 -25.11
CA GLY A 283 -14.70 -9.81 -25.79
C GLY A 283 -16.01 -10.56 -25.64
N SER A 284 -16.46 -11.19 -26.73
CA SER A 284 -17.78 -11.82 -26.81
C SER A 284 -17.71 -13.28 -27.25
N SER A 285 -18.82 -13.98 -27.02
CA SER A 285 -19.13 -15.28 -27.62
C SER A 285 -19.11 -15.27 -29.15
N ASP A 286 -19.21 -14.11 -29.80
CA ASP A 286 -19.14 -13.94 -31.26
C ASP A 286 -17.72 -14.01 -31.86
N SER A 287 -16.74 -14.41 -31.05
CA SER A 287 -15.29 -14.47 -31.35
C SER A 287 -14.61 -13.14 -31.72
N THR A 288 -15.34 -12.02 -31.66
CA THR A 288 -14.78 -10.68 -31.87
C THR A 288 -14.35 -10.02 -30.57
N VAL A 289 -13.32 -9.18 -30.66
CA VAL A 289 -12.99 -8.17 -29.63
C VAL A 289 -13.29 -6.80 -30.19
N ARG A 290 -14.06 -5.98 -29.47
CA ARG A 290 -14.47 -4.65 -29.91
C ARG A 290 -13.95 -3.58 -28.99
N VAL A 291 -13.58 -2.45 -29.58
CA VAL A 291 -13.13 -1.24 -28.89
C VAL A 291 -14.19 -0.17 -29.09
N TRP A 292 -14.62 0.45 -27.99
CA TRP A 292 -15.64 1.50 -27.94
C TRP A 292 -15.04 2.74 -27.28
N ASP A 293 -15.43 3.94 -27.72
CA ASP A 293 -15.16 5.16 -26.96
C ASP A 293 -16.05 5.20 -25.71
N VAL A 294 -15.44 5.47 -24.56
CA VAL A 294 -16.11 5.60 -23.26
C VAL A 294 -17.13 6.73 -23.24
N ASN A 295 -16.84 7.84 -23.92
CA ASN A 295 -17.60 9.08 -23.80
C ASN A 295 -18.81 9.08 -24.72
N THR A 296 -18.62 8.81 -26.01
CA THR A 296 -19.72 8.71 -26.98
C THR A 296 -20.48 7.39 -26.85
N GLY A 297 -19.76 6.26 -26.67
CA GLY A 297 -20.32 4.91 -26.78
C GLY A 297 -20.24 4.33 -28.20
N HIS A 298 -19.62 5.02 -29.16
CA HIS A 298 -19.45 4.49 -30.51
C HIS A 298 -18.37 3.42 -30.57
N MET A 299 -18.59 2.40 -31.42
CA MET A 299 -17.59 1.39 -31.76
C MET A 299 -16.51 2.02 -32.63
N LEU A 300 -15.25 1.94 -32.20
CA LEU A 300 -14.07 2.47 -32.88
C LEU A 300 -13.39 1.40 -33.76
N CYS A 301 -13.28 0.18 -33.26
CA CYS A 301 -12.56 -0.91 -33.91
C CYS A 301 -13.21 -2.27 -33.57
N SER A 302 -13.09 -3.23 -34.49
CA SER A 302 -13.50 -4.63 -34.31
C SER A 302 -12.39 -5.55 -34.79
N LEU A 303 -11.84 -6.35 -33.87
CA LEU A 303 -10.76 -7.29 -34.12
C LEU A 303 -11.35 -8.69 -34.35
N ILE A 304 -10.97 -9.28 -35.48
CA ILE A 304 -11.40 -10.61 -35.91
C ILE A 304 -10.12 -11.46 -36.05
N HIS A 305 -9.95 -12.44 -35.17
CA HIS A 305 -8.77 -13.31 -35.14
C HIS A 305 -9.04 -14.64 -34.44
N HIS A 306 -9.70 -14.61 -33.29
CA HIS A 306 -10.10 -15.83 -32.58
C HIS A 306 -11.18 -16.59 -33.34
N CYS A 307 -11.06 -17.92 -33.37
CA CYS A 307 -12.00 -18.80 -34.05
C CYS A 307 -13.18 -19.22 -33.16
N GLU A 308 -13.10 -18.97 -31.86
CA GLU A 308 -14.14 -19.25 -30.88
C GLU A 308 -14.29 -18.08 -29.88
N ALA A 309 -15.28 -18.19 -28.98
CA ALA A 309 -15.59 -17.21 -27.95
C ALA A 309 -14.37 -16.70 -27.17
N VAL A 310 -14.24 -15.37 -27.08
CA VAL A 310 -13.18 -14.70 -26.30
C VAL A 310 -13.58 -14.69 -24.83
N LEU A 311 -12.86 -15.44 -24.00
CA LEU A 311 -13.26 -15.73 -22.62
C LEU A 311 -12.77 -14.67 -21.64
N HIS A 312 -11.59 -14.10 -21.86
CA HIS A 312 -11.03 -13.04 -21.04
C HIS A 312 -10.07 -12.15 -21.86
N LEU A 313 -9.93 -10.91 -21.42
CA LEU A 313 -8.98 -9.94 -21.93
C LEU A 313 -8.44 -9.10 -20.78
N ARG A 314 -7.21 -8.63 -20.94
CA ARG A 314 -6.55 -7.63 -20.10
C ARG A 314 -5.81 -6.68 -21.03
N PHE A 315 -5.79 -5.39 -20.73
CA PHE A 315 -4.89 -4.44 -21.38
C PHE A 315 -4.29 -3.46 -20.38
N GLN A 316 -3.06 -3.02 -20.63
CA GLN A 316 -2.28 -2.13 -19.77
C GLN A 316 -1.06 -1.61 -20.54
N ASN A 317 -0.65 -0.37 -20.29
CA ASN A 317 0.58 0.24 -20.84
C ASN A 317 0.74 0.14 -22.37
N GLY A 318 -0.35 0.14 -23.13
CA GLY A 318 -0.31 0.00 -24.60
C GLY A 318 -0.17 -1.43 -25.11
N MET A 319 -0.16 -2.45 -24.24
CA MET A 319 -0.28 -3.86 -24.65
C MET A 319 -1.66 -4.40 -24.27
N MET A 320 -2.20 -5.31 -25.09
CA MET A 320 -3.41 -6.08 -24.77
C MET A 320 -3.14 -7.57 -24.94
N VAL A 321 -3.72 -8.40 -24.07
CA VAL A 321 -3.69 -9.86 -24.15
C VAL A 321 -5.12 -10.39 -24.11
N THR A 322 -5.48 -11.19 -25.11
CA THR A 322 -6.81 -11.83 -25.23
C THR A 322 -6.66 -13.34 -25.17
N CYS A 323 -7.61 -14.04 -24.55
CA CYS A 323 -7.62 -15.50 -24.53
C CYS A 323 -9.00 -16.06 -24.89
N SER A 324 -8.98 -17.23 -25.53
CA SER A 324 -10.14 -17.77 -26.23
C SER A 324 -10.37 -19.25 -25.91
N LYS A 325 -11.60 -19.69 -26.18
CA LYS A 325 -12.00 -21.09 -26.13
C LYS A 325 -11.25 -21.96 -27.15
N ASP A 326 -10.74 -21.36 -28.23
CA ASP A 326 -9.90 -21.99 -29.27
C ASP A 326 -8.52 -22.51 -28.76
N ARG A 327 -8.19 -22.24 -27.49
CA ARG A 327 -6.98 -22.63 -26.74
C ARG A 327 -5.75 -21.74 -27.00
N SER A 328 -5.90 -20.68 -27.79
CA SER A 328 -4.86 -19.69 -28.04
C SER A 328 -4.94 -18.50 -27.08
N ILE A 329 -3.81 -17.79 -26.98
CA ILE A 329 -3.71 -16.47 -26.37
C ILE A 329 -3.10 -15.56 -27.42
N ALA A 330 -3.71 -14.42 -27.72
CA ALA A 330 -3.17 -13.44 -28.66
C ALA A 330 -2.66 -12.22 -27.88
N VAL A 331 -1.44 -11.80 -28.21
CA VAL A 331 -0.78 -10.61 -27.67
C VAL A 331 -0.81 -9.53 -28.74
N TRP A 332 -1.29 -8.35 -28.37
CA TRP A 332 -1.57 -7.22 -29.25
C TRP A 332 -0.82 -5.98 -28.79
N ASP A 333 -0.33 -5.22 -29.76
CA ASP A 333 0.27 -3.90 -29.57
C ASP A 333 -0.77 -2.81 -29.91
N MET A 334 -1.06 -1.93 -28.94
CA MET A 334 -2.13 -0.93 -28.97
C MET A 334 -1.54 0.48 -29.12
N VAL A 335 -1.01 0.79 -30.31
CA VAL A 335 -0.48 2.13 -30.61
C VAL A 335 -1.57 3.20 -30.52
N SER A 336 -2.81 2.85 -30.88
CA SER A 336 -3.99 3.72 -30.69
C SER A 336 -5.28 2.90 -30.60
N PRO A 337 -6.42 3.50 -30.18
CA PRO A 337 -7.72 2.81 -30.16
C PRO A 337 -8.19 2.22 -31.51
N THR A 338 -7.65 2.72 -32.63
CA THR A 338 -8.01 2.31 -33.99
C THR A 338 -6.94 1.43 -34.65
N VAL A 339 -5.67 1.58 -34.26
CA VAL A 339 -4.53 0.81 -34.80
C VAL A 339 -4.02 -0.15 -33.75
N ILE A 340 -4.38 -1.42 -33.93
CA ILE A 340 -4.11 -2.52 -33.01
C ILE A 340 -3.51 -3.67 -33.82
N ASN A 341 -2.25 -4.01 -33.53
CA ASN A 341 -1.50 -4.98 -34.31
C ASN A 341 -1.31 -6.27 -33.52
N LEU A 342 -1.47 -7.43 -34.18
CA LEU A 342 -1.16 -8.73 -33.57
C LEU A 342 0.37 -8.88 -33.46
N ARG A 343 0.90 -8.99 -32.23
CA ARG A 343 2.32 -9.14 -31.94
C ARG A 343 2.76 -10.60 -31.96
N ARG A 344 2.01 -11.48 -31.27
CA ARG A 344 2.28 -12.93 -31.23
C ARG A 344 1.03 -13.71 -30.83
N VAL A 345 0.93 -14.97 -31.28
CA VAL A 345 -0.01 -15.96 -30.77
C VAL A 345 0.75 -16.96 -29.91
N LEU A 346 0.34 -17.14 -28.66
CA LEU A 346 0.87 -18.14 -27.74
C LEU A 346 -0.02 -19.38 -27.81
N VAL A 347 0.60 -20.52 -28.12
CA VAL A 347 -0.06 -21.83 -28.20
C VAL A 347 0.65 -22.79 -27.25
N GLY A 348 -0.11 -23.56 -26.48
CA GLY A 348 0.46 -24.53 -25.54
C GLY A 348 -0.51 -25.10 -24.51
N HIS A 349 -1.67 -24.46 -24.31
CA HIS A 349 -2.76 -25.04 -23.53
C HIS A 349 -3.49 -26.14 -24.31
N ARG A 350 -3.98 -27.16 -23.60
CA ARG A 350 -4.66 -28.32 -24.20
C ARG A 350 -6.19 -28.16 -24.25
N ALA A 351 -6.74 -27.21 -23.49
CA ALA A 351 -8.15 -26.86 -23.43
C ALA A 351 -8.35 -25.34 -23.34
N ALA A 352 -9.60 -24.89 -23.42
CA ALA A 352 -9.99 -23.48 -23.41
C ALA A 352 -9.25 -22.66 -22.34
N VAL A 353 -8.72 -21.49 -22.73
CA VAL A 353 -8.02 -20.59 -21.80
C VAL A 353 -9.05 -19.65 -21.21
N ASN A 354 -9.39 -19.87 -19.93
CA ASN A 354 -10.53 -19.22 -19.29
C ASN A 354 -10.23 -17.82 -18.79
N VAL A 355 -8.98 -17.57 -18.35
CA VAL A 355 -8.51 -16.27 -17.85
C VAL A 355 -7.05 -16.05 -18.26
N VAL A 356 -6.73 -14.79 -18.57
CA VAL A 356 -5.37 -14.28 -18.73
C VAL A 356 -5.19 -13.01 -17.92
N ASP A 357 -4.02 -12.81 -17.34
CA ASP A 357 -3.62 -11.60 -16.62
C ASP A 357 -2.13 -11.36 -16.89
N PHE A 358 -1.63 -10.13 -16.80
CA PHE A 358 -0.20 -9.86 -17.06
C PHE A 358 0.32 -8.62 -16.34
N ASP A 359 1.63 -8.58 -16.16
CA ASP A 359 2.40 -7.39 -15.79
C ASP A 359 3.55 -7.16 -16.79
N GLU A 360 4.46 -6.24 -16.47
CA GLU A 360 5.62 -5.89 -17.29
C GLU A 360 6.61 -7.06 -17.48
N LYS A 361 6.57 -8.11 -16.64
CA LYS A 361 7.54 -9.22 -16.60
C LYS A 361 6.94 -10.51 -17.16
N TYR A 362 5.71 -10.84 -16.78
CA TYR A 362 5.04 -12.11 -17.10
C TYR A 362 3.59 -11.95 -17.55
N ILE A 363 3.22 -12.77 -18.54
CA ILE A 363 1.84 -13.09 -18.90
C ILE A 363 1.48 -14.41 -18.21
N VAL A 364 0.36 -14.45 -17.48
CA VAL A 364 -0.12 -15.60 -16.71
C VAL A 364 -1.47 -16.04 -17.26
N SER A 365 -1.56 -17.29 -17.72
CA SER A 365 -2.75 -17.85 -18.37
C SER A 365 -3.26 -19.11 -17.66
N ALA A 366 -4.56 -19.21 -17.46
CA ALA A 366 -5.21 -20.32 -16.78
C ALA A 366 -6.26 -21.02 -17.68
N SER A 367 -6.23 -22.35 -17.72
CA SER A 367 -7.03 -23.15 -18.65
C SER A 367 -7.88 -24.23 -17.96
N GLY A 368 -8.88 -24.70 -18.70
CA GLY A 368 -9.60 -25.94 -18.41
C GLY A 368 -8.70 -27.18 -18.36
N ASP A 369 -7.47 -27.11 -18.88
CA ASP A 369 -6.47 -28.19 -18.82
C ASP A 369 -5.82 -28.39 -17.43
N ARG A 370 -6.32 -27.66 -16.41
CA ARG A 370 -5.91 -27.72 -14.99
C ARG A 370 -4.55 -27.07 -14.71
N THR A 371 -3.94 -26.45 -15.70
CA THR A 371 -2.61 -25.83 -15.59
C THR A 371 -2.69 -24.30 -15.65
N ILE A 372 -1.73 -23.65 -15.00
CA ILE A 372 -1.42 -22.22 -15.21
C ILE A 372 -0.12 -22.16 -15.99
N LYS A 373 -0.06 -21.43 -17.09
CA LYS A 373 1.19 -21.20 -17.84
C LYS A 373 1.66 -19.77 -17.66
N VAL A 374 2.97 -19.64 -17.51
CA VAL A 374 3.68 -18.38 -17.34
C VAL A 374 4.55 -18.16 -18.56
N TRP A 375 4.44 -16.99 -19.16
CA TRP A 375 5.16 -16.57 -20.36
C TRP A 375 5.88 -15.26 -20.07
N SER A 376 7.01 -14.99 -20.70
CA SER A 376 7.72 -13.70 -20.63
C SER A 376 6.92 -12.63 -21.38
N THR A 377 6.70 -11.46 -20.79
CA THR A 377 6.00 -10.35 -21.48
C THR A 377 6.83 -9.80 -22.64
N ASP A 378 8.15 -9.64 -22.43
CA ASP A 378 9.06 -9.09 -23.44
C ASP A 378 9.27 -10.03 -24.63
N SER A 379 9.70 -11.27 -24.37
CA SER A 379 10.03 -12.23 -25.43
C SER A 379 8.82 -13.05 -25.89
N CYS A 380 7.70 -13.01 -25.16
CA CYS A 380 6.51 -13.84 -25.42
C CYS A 380 6.84 -15.35 -25.45
N GLU A 381 7.84 -15.79 -24.69
CA GLU A 381 8.30 -17.18 -24.60
C GLU A 381 7.75 -17.89 -23.36
N PHE A 382 7.64 -19.21 -23.43
CA PHE A 382 7.20 -20.03 -22.31
C PHE A 382 8.26 -20.10 -21.21
N VAL A 383 7.89 -19.76 -19.98
CA VAL A 383 8.78 -19.77 -18.81
C VAL A 383 8.56 -21.03 -17.96
N ARG A 384 7.30 -21.33 -17.59
CA ARG A 384 6.96 -22.46 -16.72
C ARG A 384 5.47 -22.79 -16.71
N THR A 385 5.12 -23.95 -16.16
CA THR A 385 3.75 -24.36 -15.87
C THR A 385 3.58 -24.61 -14.37
N LEU A 386 2.57 -24.00 -13.74
CA LEU A 386 2.16 -24.29 -12.37
C LEU A 386 1.10 -25.40 -12.40
N ASN A 387 1.38 -26.51 -11.73
CA ASN A 387 0.54 -27.69 -11.68
C ASN A 387 0.10 -27.99 -10.24
N GLY A 388 -1.14 -28.43 -10.06
CA GLY A 388 -1.63 -28.90 -8.75
C GLY A 388 -3.13 -28.80 -8.53
N HIS A 389 -3.86 -28.02 -9.34
CA HIS A 389 -5.32 -28.07 -9.35
C HIS A 389 -5.81 -29.42 -9.86
N LYS A 390 -6.88 -29.94 -9.25
CA LYS A 390 -7.46 -31.27 -9.56
C LYS A 390 -8.42 -31.21 -10.76
N ARG A 391 -8.95 -30.02 -11.07
CA ARG A 391 -9.89 -29.75 -12.17
C ARG A 391 -9.55 -28.42 -12.87
N GLY A 392 -10.32 -28.06 -13.90
CA GLY A 392 -10.07 -26.88 -14.73
C GLY A 392 -10.21 -25.57 -13.95
N ILE A 393 -9.33 -24.61 -14.25
CA ILE A 393 -9.22 -23.34 -13.54
C ILE A 393 -10.19 -22.34 -14.18
N ALA A 394 -11.04 -21.70 -13.38
CA ALA A 394 -12.13 -20.83 -13.86
C ALA A 394 -11.84 -19.33 -13.63
N CYS A 395 -10.99 -19.00 -12.66
CA CYS A 395 -10.51 -17.63 -12.45
C CYS A 395 -9.07 -17.56 -11.95
N LEU A 396 -8.43 -16.43 -12.24
CA LEU A 396 -7.08 -16.10 -11.84
C LEU A 396 -6.97 -14.58 -11.66
N GLN A 397 -6.14 -14.14 -10.71
CA GLN A 397 -5.53 -12.80 -10.72
C GLN A 397 -4.04 -12.96 -10.43
N TYR A 398 -3.23 -12.18 -11.12
CA TYR A 398 -1.79 -12.08 -10.90
C TYR A 398 -1.44 -10.64 -10.51
N ARG A 399 -0.60 -10.47 -9.48
CA ARG A 399 -0.05 -9.16 -9.10
C ARG A 399 1.23 -9.35 -8.31
N ASP A 400 2.22 -8.52 -8.61
CA ASP A 400 3.56 -8.56 -8.00
C ASP A 400 4.17 -9.97 -8.13
N ARG A 401 4.39 -10.67 -7.01
CA ARG A 401 4.93 -12.04 -6.98
C ARG A 401 3.85 -13.12 -6.82
N LEU A 402 2.58 -12.73 -6.61
CA LEU A 402 1.51 -13.63 -6.18
C LEU A 402 0.51 -13.91 -7.31
N VAL A 403 0.27 -15.20 -7.56
CA VAL A 403 -0.86 -15.67 -8.37
C VAL A 403 -1.92 -16.28 -7.44
N VAL A 404 -3.18 -15.86 -7.60
CA VAL A 404 -4.32 -16.44 -6.88
C VAL A 404 -5.28 -17.05 -7.91
N SER A 405 -5.52 -18.36 -7.84
CA SER A 405 -6.35 -19.09 -8.81
C SER A 405 -7.52 -19.81 -8.14
N GLY A 406 -8.71 -19.71 -8.74
CA GLY A 406 -9.93 -20.42 -8.34
C GLY A 406 -10.34 -21.46 -9.38
N SER A 407 -10.69 -22.66 -8.91
CA SER A 407 -10.87 -23.85 -9.76
C SER A 407 -12.22 -24.53 -9.58
N SER A 408 -12.54 -25.41 -10.54
CA SER A 408 -13.69 -26.33 -10.52
C SER A 408 -13.52 -27.50 -9.54
N ASP A 409 -12.40 -27.55 -8.81
CA ASP A 409 -12.15 -28.44 -7.67
C ASP A 409 -12.55 -27.83 -6.32
N ASN A 410 -13.26 -26.69 -6.36
CA ASN A 410 -13.76 -25.92 -5.20
C ASN A 410 -12.65 -25.31 -4.33
N THR A 411 -11.37 -25.41 -4.73
CA THR A 411 -10.24 -24.82 -4.00
C THR A 411 -9.79 -23.51 -4.63
N ILE A 412 -9.26 -22.63 -3.79
CA ILE A 412 -8.45 -21.48 -4.19
C ILE A 412 -6.99 -21.83 -3.87
N ARG A 413 -6.06 -21.48 -4.76
CA ARG A 413 -4.62 -21.68 -4.53
C ARG A 413 -3.85 -20.39 -4.66
N LEU A 414 -2.88 -20.24 -3.75
CA LEU A 414 -1.91 -19.16 -3.70
C LEU A 414 -0.58 -19.70 -4.21
N TRP A 415 0.00 -19.06 -5.21
CA TRP A 415 1.27 -19.48 -5.82
C TRP A 415 2.27 -18.33 -5.86
N ASP A 416 3.53 -18.66 -5.61
CA ASP A 416 4.65 -17.78 -5.92
C ASP A 416 5.04 -17.94 -7.40
N ILE A 417 5.00 -16.86 -8.18
CA ILE A 417 5.35 -16.88 -9.61
C ILE A 417 6.83 -17.26 -9.86
N GLU A 418 7.74 -16.88 -8.96
CA GLU A 418 9.20 -16.99 -9.16
C GLU A 418 9.74 -18.38 -8.81
N SER A 419 9.16 -19.05 -7.81
CA SER A 419 9.47 -20.46 -7.49
C SER A 419 8.50 -21.45 -8.15
N GLY A 420 7.29 -21.02 -8.49
CA GLY A 420 6.20 -21.88 -8.97
C GLY A 420 5.54 -22.73 -7.89
N ILE A 421 5.88 -22.51 -6.61
CA ILE A 421 5.39 -23.30 -5.48
C ILE A 421 3.98 -22.86 -5.08
N CYS A 422 3.12 -23.84 -4.79
CA CYS A 422 1.81 -23.62 -4.16
C CYS A 422 2.02 -23.30 -2.68
N LEU A 423 1.91 -22.02 -2.29
CA LEU A 423 2.11 -21.53 -0.92
C LEU A 423 1.00 -22.00 0.03
N ARG A 424 -0.26 -21.96 -0.43
CA ARG A 424 -1.44 -22.32 0.37
C ARG A 424 -2.58 -22.80 -0.51
N VAL A 425 -3.37 -23.74 0.01
CA VAL A 425 -4.68 -24.13 -0.53
C VAL A 425 -5.74 -23.63 0.45
N LEU A 426 -6.75 -22.93 -0.06
CA LEU A 426 -7.93 -22.52 0.70
C LEU A 426 -9.10 -23.39 0.29
N GLU A 427 -9.69 -24.06 1.27
CA GLU A 427 -10.87 -24.93 1.12
C GLU A 427 -12.04 -24.33 1.89
N GLY A 428 -13.27 -24.60 1.44
CA GLY A 428 -14.49 -24.11 2.10
C GLY A 428 -15.55 -23.51 1.17
N HIS A 429 -15.32 -23.45 -0.14
CA HIS A 429 -16.39 -23.33 -1.14
C HIS A 429 -17.01 -24.69 -1.42
N GLU A 430 -18.32 -24.71 -1.67
CA GLU A 430 -19.08 -25.95 -1.93
C GLU A 430 -19.20 -26.24 -3.44
N GLU A 431 -19.02 -25.22 -4.28
CA GLU A 431 -19.02 -25.32 -5.75
C GLU A 431 -17.81 -24.62 -6.40
N LEU A 432 -17.76 -24.68 -7.73
CA LEU A 432 -16.76 -24.06 -8.60
C LEU A 432 -16.54 -22.57 -8.26
N VAL A 433 -15.29 -22.19 -8.02
CA VAL A 433 -14.90 -20.80 -7.76
C VAL A 433 -14.77 -20.05 -9.08
N ARG A 434 -15.79 -19.25 -9.42
CA ARG A 434 -15.95 -18.66 -10.75
C ARG A 434 -15.21 -17.33 -10.92
N CYS A 435 -15.13 -16.53 -9.86
CA CYS A 435 -14.41 -15.26 -9.88
C CYS A 435 -13.65 -15.03 -8.58
N ILE A 436 -12.48 -14.40 -8.70
CA ILE A 436 -11.61 -14.07 -7.58
C ILE A 436 -10.96 -12.72 -7.83
N ARG A 437 -10.78 -11.95 -6.76
CA ARG A 437 -9.91 -10.78 -6.70
C ARG A 437 -9.15 -10.76 -5.38
N PHE A 438 -8.02 -10.07 -5.31
CA PHE A 438 -7.30 -9.81 -4.06
C PHE A 438 -6.68 -8.41 -4.03
N ASP A 439 -6.53 -7.86 -2.82
CA ASP A 439 -5.82 -6.63 -2.51
C ASP A 439 -4.60 -6.93 -1.61
N ASN A 440 -4.08 -5.96 -0.84
CA ASN A 440 -2.94 -6.17 0.06
C ASN A 440 -3.30 -6.82 1.41
N LYS A 441 -4.60 -7.02 1.71
CA LYS A 441 -5.12 -7.46 3.01
C LYS A 441 -6.02 -8.71 2.90
N ARG A 442 -6.74 -8.89 1.78
CA ARG A 442 -7.87 -9.80 1.65
C ARG A 442 -7.95 -10.42 0.24
N ILE A 443 -8.60 -11.58 0.19
CA ILE A 443 -9.05 -12.22 -1.05
C ILE A 443 -10.57 -12.23 -1.02
N VAL A 444 -11.23 -11.83 -2.10
CA VAL A 444 -12.68 -11.92 -2.27
C VAL A 444 -12.97 -12.87 -3.42
N SER A 445 -13.82 -13.86 -3.19
CA SER A 445 -14.07 -14.96 -4.12
C SER A 445 -15.57 -15.27 -4.21
N GLY A 446 -16.07 -15.48 -5.43
CA GLY A 446 -17.46 -15.84 -5.70
C GLY A 446 -17.55 -17.18 -6.41
N ALA A 447 -18.48 -18.03 -5.96
CA ALA A 447 -18.69 -19.36 -6.49
C ALA A 447 -20.07 -19.54 -7.15
N TYR A 448 -20.29 -20.71 -7.74
CA TYR A 448 -21.55 -21.05 -8.41
C TYR A 448 -22.74 -21.27 -7.44
N ASP A 449 -22.46 -21.52 -6.16
CA ASP A 449 -23.44 -21.60 -5.07
C ASP A 449 -24.07 -20.24 -4.66
N GLY A 450 -23.70 -19.15 -5.35
CA GLY A 450 -24.15 -17.78 -5.04
C GLY A 450 -23.43 -17.14 -3.84
N LYS A 451 -22.53 -17.87 -3.16
CA LYS A 451 -21.83 -17.38 -1.97
C LYS A 451 -20.59 -16.58 -2.37
N ILE A 452 -20.35 -15.50 -1.65
CA ILE A 452 -19.10 -14.73 -1.73
C ILE A 452 -18.33 -14.93 -0.43
N LYS A 453 -17.08 -15.40 -0.50
CA LYS A 453 -16.21 -15.59 0.65
C LYS A 453 -15.07 -14.58 0.64
N ILE A 454 -14.87 -13.96 1.81
CA ILE A 454 -13.80 -13.02 2.11
C ILE A 454 -12.78 -13.77 2.97
N TRP A 455 -11.54 -13.77 2.54
CA TRP A 455 -10.41 -14.43 3.21
C TRP A 455 -9.36 -13.40 3.62
N ASP A 456 -8.64 -13.65 4.70
CA ASP A 456 -7.48 -12.86 5.10
C ASP A 456 -6.23 -13.30 4.31
N LEU A 457 -5.65 -12.39 3.52
CA LEU A 457 -4.48 -12.69 2.69
C LEU A 457 -3.21 -12.85 3.53
N GLN A 458 -3.04 -12.03 4.58
CA GLN A 458 -1.84 -12.04 5.41
C GLN A 458 -1.80 -13.32 6.26
N ALA A 459 -2.94 -13.74 6.78
CA ALA A 459 -3.09 -15.03 7.43
C ALA A 459 -2.83 -16.18 6.43
N ALA A 460 -3.36 -16.11 5.20
CA ALA A 460 -3.20 -17.16 4.20
C ALA A 460 -1.75 -17.33 3.69
N LEU A 461 -0.97 -16.24 3.64
CA LEU A 461 0.46 -16.26 3.29
C LEU A 461 1.35 -16.78 4.44
N ASN A 462 0.90 -16.68 5.69
CA ASN A 462 1.62 -17.23 6.85
C ASN A 462 1.38 -18.75 6.96
N PRO A 463 2.40 -19.62 6.84
CA PRO A 463 2.21 -21.07 6.95
C PRO A 463 1.65 -21.52 8.30
N CYS A 464 1.95 -20.78 9.38
CA CYS A 464 1.56 -21.13 10.75
C CYS A 464 0.08 -20.84 11.07
N SER A 465 -0.68 -20.21 10.17
CA SER A 465 -2.11 -19.97 10.38
C SER A 465 -2.93 -21.25 10.23
N SER A 466 -3.94 -21.43 11.09
CA SER A 466 -4.90 -22.54 10.95
C SER A 466 -5.87 -22.27 9.79
N SER A 467 -6.23 -23.30 9.03
CA SER A 467 -7.13 -23.13 7.87
C SER A 467 -8.52 -22.61 8.26
N THR A 468 -8.97 -22.90 9.48
CA THR A 468 -10.27 -22.44 10.02
C THR A 468 -10.36 -20.92 10.20
N SER A 469 -9.24 -20.23 10.46
CA SER A 469 -9.25 -18.76 10.66
C SER A 469 -9.08 -17.95 9.37
N LEU A 470 -8.92 -18.60 8.22
CA LEU A 470 -8.66 -17.92 6.94
C LEU A 470 -9.91 -17.28 6.33
N CYS A 471 -11.08 -17.91 6.49
CA CYS A 471 -12.36 -17.37 6.02
C CYS A 471 -12.91 -16.37 7.04
N LEU A 472 -12.82 -15.07 6.75
CA LEU A 472 -13.35 -14.01 7.62
C LEU A 472 -14.88 -14.01 7.62
N LYS A 473 -15.49 -14.11 6.44
CA LYS A 473 -16.95 -14.08 6.28
C LYS A 473 -17.40 -14.77 4.99
N THR A 474 -18.55 -15.43 5.05
CA THR A 474 -19.34 -15.82 3.88
C THR A 474 -20.56 -14.90 3.78
N LEU A 475 -20.77 -14.29 2.61
CA LEU A 475 -21.90 -13.42 2.27
C LEU A 475 -22.83 -14.19 1.31
N VAL A 476 -24.15 -14.12 1.55
CA VAL A 476 -25.15 -14.94 0.84
C VAL A 476 -26.39 -14.08 0.54
N GLU A 477 -26.35 -13.36 -0.59
CA GLU A 477 -27.48 -12.54 -1.09
C GLU A 477 -27.81 -12.81 -2.56
N HIS A 478 -26.87 -13.40 -3.32
CA HIS A 478 -27.10 -13.78 -4.71
C HIS A 478 -27.87 -15.09 -4.77
N THR A 479 -28.94 -15.13 -5.57
CA THR A 479 -29.79 -16.31 -5.76
C THR A 479 -29.26 -17.27 -6.85
N GLY A 480 -28.14 -16.92 -7.48
CA GLY A 480 -27.52 -17.70 -8.55
C GLY A 480 -26.02 -17.44 -8.66
N ARG A 481 -25.40 -18.14 -9.61
CA ARG A 481 -23.95 -18.18 -9.85
C ARG A 481 -23.33 -16.78 -9.93
N VAL A 482 -22.35 -16.48 -9.07
CA VAL A 482 -21.59 -15.24 -9.14
C VAL A 482 -20.61 -15.33 -10.32
N PHE A 483 -20.70 -14.42 -11.29
CA PHE A 483 -19.89 -14.45 -12.51
C PHE A 483 -18.64 -13.57 -12.43
N ARG A 484 -18.78 -12.37 -11.88
CA ARG A 484 -17.66 -11.42 -11.70
C ARG A 484 -17.83 -10.68 -10.39
N LEU A 485 -16.70 -10.30 -9.81
CA LEU A 485 -16.62 -9.31 -8.75
C LEU A 485 -15.40 -8.42 -8.95
N GLN A 486 -15.52 -7.19 -8.47
CA GLN A 486 -14.45 -6.24 -8.22
C GLN A 486 -14.68 -5.70 -6.81
N PHE A 487 -13.62 -5.35 -6.09
CA PHE A 487 -13.74 -4.71 -4.80
C PHE A 487 -12.58 -3.75 -4.55
N ASP A 488 -12.84 -2.75 -3.73
CA ASP A 488 -11.83 -1.89 -3.11
C ASP A 488 -11.96 -1.99 -1.60
N GLU A 489 -11.18 -1.20 -0.87
CA GLU A 489 -11.13 -1.21 0.60
C GLU A 489 -12.49 -0.88 1.28
N PHE A 490 -13.41 -0.24 0.56
CA PHE A 490 -14.71 0.21 1.06
C PHE A 490 -15.89 -0.66 0.63
N GLN A 491 -15.80 -1.29 -0.54
CA GLN A 491 -16.98 -1.86 -1.20
C GLN A 491 -16.64 -3.04 -2.09
N ILE A 492 -17.58 -3.97 -2.22
CA ILE A 492 -17.58 -5.00 -3.26
C ILE A 492 -18.67 -4.64 -4.27
N VAL A 493 -18.41 -4.88 -5.56
CA VAL A 493 -19.45 -4.92 -6.59
C VAL A 493 -19.39 -6.30 -7.23
N SER A 494 -20.50 -7.04 -7.19
CA SER A 494 -20.58 -8.40 -7.72
C SER A 494 -21.78 -8.59 -8.64
N SER A 495 -21.60 -9.35 -9.71
CA SER A 495 -22.62 -9.66 -10.70
C SER A 495 -22.93 -11.15 -10.75
N SER A 496 -24.18 -11.49 -11.06
CA SER A 496 -24.68 -12.86 -11.02
C SER A 496 -25.48 -13.25 -12.27
N HIS A 497 -25.73 -14.55 -12.39
CA HIS A 497 -26.70 -15.14 -13.30
C HIS A 497 -28.15 -14.72 -12.99
N ASP A 498 -28.45 -14.24 -11.78
CA ASP A 498 -29.79 -13.77 -11.38
C ASP A 498 -30.22 -12.41 -11.98
N ASP A 499 -29.43 -11.91 -12.94
CA ASP A 499 -29.60 -10.65 -13.66
C ASP A 499 -29.32 -9.39 -12.83
N THR A 500 -28.60 -9.53 -11.71
CA THR A 500 -28.35 -8.39 -10.81
C THR A 500 -26.89 -8.10 -10.53
N ILE A 501 -26.67 -6.82 -10.22
CA ILE A 501 -25.42 -6.29 -9.70
C ILE A 501 -25.70 -5.87 -8.25
N LEU A 502 -24.94 -6.42 -7.31
CA LEU A 502 -24.99 -6.07 -5.90
C LEU A 502 -23.79 -5.20 -5.55
N VAL A 503 -24.05 -4.03 -4.97
CA VAL A 503 -23.04 -3.15 -4.37
C VAL A 503 -23.12 -3.30 -2.86
N TRP A 504 -22.01 -3.73 -2.25
CA TRP A 504 -21.87 -4.02 -0.83
C TRP A 504 -20.97 -2.94 -0.22
N ASP A 505 -21.54 -1.96 0.49
CA ASP A 505 -20.78 -0.86 1.10
C ASP A 505 -20.51 -1.14 2.59
N PHE A 506 -19.22 -1.18 2.96
CA PHE A 506 -18.74 -1.37 4.33
C PHE A 506 -18.39 -0.04 5.04
N LEU A 507 -18.43 1.11 4.34
CA LEU A 507 -18.09 2.42 4.90
C LEU A 507 -19.24 3.04 5.70
N ASN A 508 -20.46 3.03 5.13
CA ASN A 508 -21.57 3.83 5.65
C ASN A 508 -22.53 3.08 6.57
N TYR A 509 -22.11 1.94 7.16
CA TYR A 509 -22.95 1.19 8.09
C TYR A 509 -23.32 2.03 9.32
N LYS A 510 -24.51 2.63 9.27
CA LYS A 510 -25.19 3.15 10.46
C LYS A 510 -25.79 1.96 11.17
N THR A 511 -25.44 1.75 12.43
CA THR A 511 -26.25 0.93 13.33
C THR A 511 -27.68 1.47 13.26
N GLN A 512 -28.60 0.70 12.69
CA GLN A 512 -30.01 0.94 12.96
C GLN A 512 -30.17 0.90 14.48
N PRO A 513 -30.80 1.92 15.11
CA PRO A 513 -31.11 1.81 16.52
C PRO A 513 -31.99 0.58 16.66
N THR A 514 -31.52 -0.40 17.45
CA THR A 514 -32.30 -1.59 17.74
C THR A 514 -33.58 -1.15 18.42
N THR A 515 -34.67 -1.09 17.66
CA THR A 515 -36.02 -1.14 18.21
C THR A 515 -36.19 -2.52 18.82
N ALA A 516 -35.68 -2.66 20.04
CA ALA A 516 -35.96 -3.80 20.90
C ALA A 516 -37.47 -3.86 21.04
N THR A 517 -38.08 -4.81 20.34
CA THR A 517 -39.50 -5.07 20.38
C THR A 517 -39.87 -5.42 21.81
N ARG A 518 -40.40 -4.43 22.54
CA ARG A 518 -41.33 -4.63 23.66
C ARG A 518 -42.59 -5.32 23.12
N ALA A 519 -42.46 -6.59 22.74
CA ALA A 519 -43.56 -7.45 22.35
C ALA A 519 -44.27 -7.96 23.62
N VAL A 520 -45.08 -7.07 24.20
CA VAL A 520 -46.39 -7.40 24.81
C VAL A 520 -46.41 -8.62 25.73
N ASN A 521 -46.01 -8.43 26.99
CA ASN A 521 -46.60 -9.18 28.11
C ASN A 521 -48.02 -8.66 28.40
N GLN A 522 -48.97 -8.99 27.53
CA GLN A 522 -50.42 -8.86 27.80
C GLN A 522 -51.18 -10.06 27.20
N ARG A 523 -51.00 -11.22 27.84
CA ARG A 523 -51.97 -12.32 27.84
C ARG A 523 -52.01 -12.88 29.27
N ASN A 524 -52.83 -12.25 30.10
CA ASN A 524 -53.37 -12.74 31.39
C ASN A 524 -54.17 -11.60 32.05
N ALA A 525 -55.44 -11.43 31.65
CA ALA A 525 -56.54 -10.80 32.41
C ALA A 525 -57.73 -10.44 31.50
N GLN A 526 -58.47 -11.45 31.04
CA GLN A 526 -59.94 -11.53 30.92
C GLN A 526 -60.33 -12.81 30.18
#